data_AF-A0A316LLK9-F1
#
_entry.id   AF-A0A316LLK9-F1
#
_cell.length_a   1.000
_cell.length_b   1.000
_cell.length_c   1.000
_cell.angle_alpha   90.00
_cell.angle_beta   90.00
_cell.angle_gamma   90.00
#
_symmetry.space_group_name_H-M   'P 1'
#
loop_
_entity.id
_entity.type
_entity.pdbx_description
1 polymer ?
#
loop_
_entity_poly.entity_id
_entity_poly.type
_entity_poly.pdbx_seq_one_letter_code
_entity_poly.pdbx_strand_id
1 'polypeptide(L)'
;MDEIKFNTITELYNRLLPALKTKSDDLERNSKIKLTEKEIWDYLRYNYWCNKNRITLGEMVDDILSTPDDELIKYHNINKGE
;
A
#
# COMPACT_ATOMS: atom_id res chain seq x y z
N MET A 1 -10.55 -27.01 -10.60
CA MET A 1 -9.36 -26.17 -10.36
C MET A 1 -9.87 -24.74 -10.35
N ASP A 2 -10.14 -24.21 -9.16
CA ASP A 2 -10.74 -22.91 -8.99
C ASP A 2 -9.69 -21.82 -9.31
N GLU A 3 -9.78 -21.31 -10.54
CA GLU A 3 -9.12 -20.07 -10.93
C GLU A 3 -9.58 -18.97 -9.96
N ILE A 4 -8.66 -18.42 -9.17
CA ILE A 4 -8.95 -17.26 -8.32
C ILE A 4 -9.18 -16.07 -9.24
N LYS A 5 -10.42 -15.91 -9.71
CA LYS A 5 -10.93 -14.71 -10.36
C LYS A 5 -11.20 -13.69 -9.27
N PHE A 6 -10.26 -12.77 -9.05
CA PHE A 6 -10.46 -11.63 -8.17
C PHE A 6 -11.60 -10.78 -8.74
N ASN A 7 -12.78 -10.87 -8.13
CA ASN A 7 -13.99 -10.32 -8.73
C ASN A 7 -14.08 -8.78 -8.53
N THR A 8 -13.31 -8.21 -7.59
CA THR A 8 -13.28 -6.75 -7.33
C THR A 8 -12.01 -6.28 -6.61
N ILE A 9 -11.64 -5.00 -6.83
CA ILE A 9 -10.58 -4.27 -6.10
C ILE A 9 -10.76 -4.38 -4.57
N THR A 10 -11.99 -4.50 -4.09
CA THR A 10 -12.34 -4.63 -2.67
C THR A 10 -11.79 -5.91 -2.02
N GLU A 11 -11.79 -7.05 -2.74
CA GLU A 11 -11.19 -8.28 -2.21
C GLU A 11 -9.67 -8.18 -2.14
N LEU A 12 -9.05 -7.59 -3.16
CA LEU A 12 -7.61 -7.32 -3.18
C LEU A 12 -7.22 -6.43 -1.99
N TYR A 13 -7.96 -5.34 -1.78
CA TYR A 13 -7.77 -4.42 -0.66
C TYR A 13 -7.92 -5.13 0.69
N ASN A 14 -8.95 -5.97 0.87
CA ASN A 14 -9.13 -6.74 2.12
C ASN A 14 -7.95 -7.69 2.41
N ARG A 15 -7.40 -8.33 1.37
CA ARG A 15 -6.21 -9.19 1.52
C ARG A 15 -4.94 -8.43 1.85
N LEU A 16 -4.81 -7.21 1.32
CA LEU A 16 -3.67 -6.34 1.57
C LEU A 16 -3.84 -5.51 2.86
N LEU A 17 -5.06 -5.41 3.39
CA LEU A 17 -5.39 -4.73 4.64
C LEU A 17 -4.46 -5.10 5.81
N PRO A 18 -4.18 -6.39 6.12
CA PRO A 18 -3.23 -6.73 7.16
C PRO A 18 -1.82 -6.18 6.90
N ALA A 19 -1.32 -6.24 5.67
CA ALA A 19 0.00 -5.72 5.31
C ALA A 19 0.04 -4.18 5.40
N LEU A 20 -0.98 -3.50 4.89
CA LEU A 20 -1.12 -2.04 4.97
C LEU A 20 -1.17 -1.58 6.43
N LYS A 21 -1.93 -2.29 7.27
CA LYS A 21 -2.08 -1.97 8.68
C LYS A 21 -0.78 -2.21 9.46
N THR A 22 -0.07 -3.29 9.17
CA THR A 22 1.28 -3.52 9.71
C THR A 22 2.23 -2.39 9.33
N LYS A 23 2.22 -1.97 8.06
CA LYS A 23 3.08 -0.87 7.60
C LYS A 23 2.70 0.47 8.24
N SER A 24 1.41 0.75 8.38
CA SER A 24 0.90 1.94 9.08
C SER A 24 1.34 1.98 10.54
N ASP A 25 1.21 0.87 11.27
CA ASP A 25 1.63 0.78 12.68
C ASP A 25 3.15 0.93 12.83
N ASP A 26 3.93 0.30 11.95
CA ASP A 26 5.38 0.42 11.92
C ASP A 26 5.84 1.85 11.66
N LEU A 27 5.21 2.53 10.69
CA LEU A 27 5.50 3.92 10.36
C LEU A 27 5.09 4.89 11.48
N GLU A 28 3.95 4.64 12.14
CA GLU A 28 3.54 5.41 13.33
C GLU A 28 4.57 5.25 14.46
N ARG A 29 5.13 4.04 14.64
CA ARG A 29 6.19 3.79 15.64
C ARG A 29 7.52 4.44 15.29
N ASN A 30 7.96 4.33 14.04
CA ASN A 30 9.26 4.84 13.60
C ASN A 30 9.28 6.37 13.44
N SER A 31 8.27 6.92 12.78
CA SER A 31 8.26 8.33 12.36
C SER A 31 7.23 9.19 13.10
N LYS A 32 6.42 8.62 14.00
CA LYS A 32 5.31 9.31 14.69
C LYS A 32 4.28 9.94 13.74
N ILE A 33 4.24 9.48 12.48
CA ILE A 33 3.29 9.93 11.48
C ILE A 33 2.27 8.82 11.27
N LYS A 34 0.99 9.16 11.35
CA LYS A 34 -0.08 8.22 11.10
C LYS A 34 -0.55 8.34 9.67
N LEU A 35 -0.18 7.35 8.86
CA LEU A 35 -0.68 7.17 7.51
C LEU A 35 -1.86 6.20 7.52
N THR A 36 -2.94 6.56 6.84
CA THR A 36 -4.09 5.66 6.69
C THR A 36 -3.75 4.56 5.67
N GLU A 37 -4.29 3.36 5.83
CA GLU A 37 -4.11 2.25 4.89
C GLU A 37 -4.45 2.65 3.44
N LYS A 38 -5.45 3.52 3.29
CA LYS A 38 -5.84 4.11 2.01
C LYS A 38 -4.74 4.98 1.38
N GLU A 39 -4.03 5.77 2.18
CA GLU A 39 -2.96 6.64 1.68
C GLU A 39 -1.78 5.81 1.17
N ILE A 40 -1.39 4.79 1.95
CA ILE A 40 -0.34 3.83 1.57
C ILE A 40 -0.76 3.10 0.29
N TRP A 41 -2.02 2.67 0.21
CA TRP A 41 -2.58 2.04 -0.99
C TRP A 41 -2.53 2.94 -2.22
N ASP A 42 -3.00 4.19 -2.11
CA ASP A 42 -3.00 5.12 -3.24
C ASP A 42 -1.56 5.41 -3.70
N TYR A 43 -0.62 5.64 -2.78
CA TYR A 43 0.79 5.82 -3.13
C TYR A 43 1.35 4.65 -3.94
N LEU A 44 1.18 3.42 -3.45
CA LEU A 44 1.63 2.21 -4.13
C LEU A 44 0.95 1.99 -5.46
N ARG A 45 -0.37 2.25 -5.50
CA ARG A 45 -1.15 2.15 -6.73
C ARG A 45 -0.59 3.07 -7.80
N TYR A 46 -0.34 4.35 -7.50
CA TYR A 46 0.11 5.32 -8.50
C TYR A 46 1.59 5.16 -8.88
N ASN A 47 2.46 4.83 -7.93
CA ASN A 47 3.91 4.75 -8.17
C ASN A 47 4.34 3.40 -8.71
N TYR A 48 3.90 2.30 -8.08
CA TYR A 48 4.40 0.95 -8.36
C TYR A 48 3.44 0.16 -9.26
N TRP A 49 2.16 0.14 -8.91
CA TRP A 49 1.21 -0.77 -9.56
C TRP A 49 0.69 -0.25 -10.88
N CYS A 50 0.58 1.08 -11.06
CA CYS A 50 0.13 1.70 -12.31
C CYS A 50 1.06 1.38 -13.49
N ASN A 51 2.36 1.22 -13.23
CA ASN A 51 3.35 0.88 -14.26
C ASN A 51 3.56 -0.64 -14.43
N LYS A 52 3.10 -1.49 -13.51
CA LYS A 52 3.28 -2.95 -13.60
C LYS A 52 2.12 -3.60 -14.37
N ASN A 53 2.42 -4.26 -15.49
CA ASN A 53 1.41 -4.91 -16.35
C ASN A 53 0.88 -6.24 -15.76
N ARG A 54 1.67 -6.92 -14.93
CA ARG A 54 1.31 -8.15 -14.22
C ARG A 54 1.92 -8.11 -12.83
N ILE A 55 1.13 -7.70 -11.85
CA ILE A 55 1.53 -7.75 -10.45
C ILE A 55 0.76 -8.85 -9.75
N THR A 56 1.45 -9.64 -8.93
CA THR A 56 0.81 -10.65 -8.10
C THR A 56 0.48 -10.09 -6.73
N LEU A 57 -0.46 -10.71 -6.02
CA LEU A 57 -0.78 -10.32 -4.64
C LEU A 57 0.46 -10.39 -3.73
N GLY A 58 1.31 -11.41 -3.93
CA GLY A 58 2.56 -11.56 -3.17
C GLY A 58 3.51 -10.40 -3.40
N GLU A 59 3.68 -9.97 -4.65
CA GLU A 59 4.46 -8.76 -4.96
C GLU A 59 3.84 -7.51 -4.37
N MET A 60 2.51 -7.37 -4.37
CA MET A 60 1.86 -6.22 -3.74
C MET A 60 2.11 -6.16 -2.23
N VAL A 61 2.07 -7.31 -1.55
CA VAL A 61 2.40 -7.40 -0.11
C VAL A 61 3.86 -7.04 0.11
N ASP A 62 4.77 -7.58 -0.72
CA ASP A 62 6.20 -7.29 -0.64
C ASP A 62 6.48 -5.80 -0.87
N ASP A 63 5.91 -5.20 -1.93
CA ASP A 63 5.98 -3.76 -2.21
C ASP A 63 5.50 -2.94 -1.00
N ILE A 64 4.37 -3.30 -0.35
CA ILE A 64 3.88 -2.60 0.86
C ILE A 64 4.90 -2.63 1.99
N LEU A 65 5.45 -3.80 2.30
CA LEU A 65 6.35 -3.99 3.44
C LEU A 65 7.76 -3.45 3.18
N SER A 66 8.20 -3.50 1.91
CA SER A 66 9.52 -3.06 1.45
C SER A 66 9.59 -1.56 1.17
N THR A 67 8.45 -0.89 0.97
CA THR A 67 8.41 0.55 0.73
C THR A 67 9.06 1.33 1.88
N PRO A 68 9.98 2.27 1.61
CA PRO A 68 10.59 3.09 2.65
C PRO A 68 9.57 4.03 3.31
N ASP A 69 9.67 4.20 4.62
CA ASP A 69 8.78 5.09 5.38
C ASP A 69 8.90 6.54 4.91
N ASP A 70 10.12 6.98 4.59
CA ASP A 70 10.43 8.34 4.12
C ASP A 70 9.66 8.71 2.84
N GLU A 71 9.54 7.76 1.90
CA GLU A 71 8.81 7.94 0.64
C GLU A 71 7.30 8.14 0.89
N LEU A 72 6.73 7.33 1.79
CA LEU A 72 5.32 7.42 2.18
C LEU A 72 5.03 8.75 2.90
N ILE A 73 5.93 9.16 3.79
CA ILE A 73 5.85 10.43 4.53
C ILE A 73 5.94 11.61 3.57
N LYS A 74 6.85 11.55 2.61
CA LYS A 74 7.00 12.58 1.57
C LYS A 74 5.72 12.69 0.75
N TYR A 75 5.13 11.58 0.32
CA TYR A 75 3.84 11.58 -0.38
C TYR A 75 2.72 12.18 0.47
N HIS A 76 2.63 11.82 1.76
CA HIS A 76 1.67 12.41 2.70
C HIS A 76 1.80 13.93 2.81
N ASN A 77 3.03 14.42 2.96
CA ASN A 77 3.31 15.84 3.12
C ASN A 77 3.01 16.64 1.85
N ILE A 78 3.26 16.07 0.65
CA ILE A 78 2.93 16.71 -0.62
C ILE A 78 1.40 16.82 -0.78
N ASN A 79 0.63 15.79 -0.43
CA ASN A 79 -0.83 15.80 -0.56
C ASN A 79 -1.55 16.61 0.55
N LYS A 80 -0.89 16.88 1.68
CA LYS A 80 -1.39 17.78 2.74
C LYS A 80 -1.03 19.25 2.54
N GLY A 81 -0.17 19.56 1.57
CA GLY A 81 0.24 20.92 1.24
C GLY A 81 -0.70 21.57 0.22
N GLU A 82 -1.96 21.79 0.57
CA GLU A 82 -2.87 22.78 -0.04
C GLU A 82 -3.59 23.58 1.06
#